data_AF-A0A8S9WUR0-F1
#
_entry.id   AF-A0A8S9WUR0-F1
#
_cell.length_a   1.000
_cell.length_b   1.000
_cell.length_c   1.000
_cell.angle_alpha   90.00
_cell.angle_beta   90.00
_cell.angle_gamma   90.00
#
_symmetry.space_group_name_H-M   'P 1'
#
loop_
_entity.id
_entity.type
_entity.pdbx_description
1 polymer ?
#
loop_
_entity_poly.entity_id
_entity_poly.type
_entity_poly.pdbx_seq_one_letter_code
_entity_poly.pdbx_strand_id
1 'polypeptide(L)'
;MKSGLRTPSHSQPGSFGWPRKGADSQDSPTVQLGTANRTVNLYPLTNYTFGTKEALFEKDPSVPARFQRMRAEWDTLGMRR
;
A
#
# COMPACT_ATOMS: atom_id res chain seq x y z
N MET A 1 19.34 46.32 -34.56
CA MET A 1 20.20 45.18 -34.16
C MET A 1 20.10 45.01 -32.64
N LYS A 2 19.91 43.77 -32.19
CA LYS A 2 19.62 43.35 -30.80
C LYS A 2 20.92 43.11 -30.01
N SER A 3 20.93 43.41 -28.70
CA SER A 3 21.56 42.67 -27.58
C SER A 3 21.61 43.58 -26.34
N GLY A 4 21.50 43.16 -25.07
CA GLY A 4 21.63 41.83 -24.49
C GLY A 4 20.77 41.66 -23.21
N LEU A 5 20.64 40.39 -22.84
CA LEU A 5 19.60 39.80 -21.99
C LEU A 5 19.90 39.92 -20.49
N ARG A 6 18.84 40.05 -19.67
CA ARG A 6 18.86 39.72 -18.23
C ARG A 6 18.61 38.22 -18.07
N THR A 7 19.41 37.59 -17.22
CA THR A 7 19.32 36.17 -16.86
C THR A 7 18.08 35.91 -15.97
N PRO A 8 17.36 34.78 -16.13
CA PRO A 8 16.39 34.35 -15.15
C PRO A 8 17.09 33.61 -13.99
N SER A 9 16.76 33.99 -12.75
CA SER A 9 17.24 33.34 -11.54
C SER A 9 16.47 32.07 -11.22
N HIS A 10 17.23 31.04 -10.89
CA HIS A 10 16.96 29.95 -9.94
C HIS A 10 15.63 29.18 -10.01
N SER A 11 15.79 27.90 -10.34
CA SER A 11 14.87 26.77 -10.30
C SER A 11 13.98 26.70 -9.06
N GLN A 12 12.68 26.49 -9.26
CA GLN A 12 11.82 25.91 -8.23
C GLN A 12 12.25 24.45 -7.95
N PRO A 13 12.41 24.04 -6.69
CA PRO A 13 12.73 22.66 -6.36
C PRO A 13 11.55 21.76 -6.74
N GLY A 14 11.89 20.67 -7.43
CA GLY A 14 10.95 19.76 -8.06
C GLY A 14 9.90 19.17 -7.13
N SER A 15 8.67 19.07 -7.65
CA SER A 15 7.66 18.14 -7.18
C SER A 15 8.21 16.72 -7.30
N PHE A 16 8.72 16.18 -6.20
CA PHE A 16 9.21 14.81 -6.16
C PHE A 16 8.06 13.82 -6.36
N GLY A 17 8.15 13.08 -7.46
CA GLY A 17 7.54 11.77 -7.65
C GLY A 17 6.06 11.78 -8.01
N TRP A 18 5.80 11.54 -9.31
CA TRP A 18 4.53 11.20 -9.96
C TRP A 18 3.70 12.38 -10.51
N PRO A 19 3.54 12.49 -11.85
CA PRO A 19 2.60 13.43 -12.44
C PRO A 19 1.17 13.01 -12.09
N ARG A 20 0.45 13.86 -11.35
CA ARG A 20 -1.01 13.73 -11.20
C ARG A 20 -1.63 14.02 -12.56
N LYS A 21 -2.11 12.97 -13.24
CA LYS A 21 -2.99 13.11 -14.40
C LYS A 21 -4.23 13.91 -13.95
N GLY A 22 -4.55 14.95 -14.72
CA GLY A 22 -5.67 15.86 -14.48
C GLY A 22 -7.00 15.12 -14.33
N ALA A 23 -7.91 15.78 -13.62
CA ALA A 23 -9.25 15.30 -13.33
C ALA A 23 -10.07 15.16 -14.62
N ASP A 24 -10.51 13.94 -14.92
CA ASP A 24 -11.70 13.68 -15.72
C ASP A 24 -12.56 12.69 -14.94
N SER A 25 -13.55 13.22 -14.23
CA SER A 25 -14.57 12.46 -13.53
C SER A 25 -15.57 11.89 -14.54
N GLN A 26 -15.35 10.66 -15.01
CA GLN A 26 -16.45 9.85 -15.55
C GLN A 26 -16.97 8.93 -14.45
N ASP A 27 -18.01 9.41 -13.76
CA ASP A 27 -18.83 8.59 -12.89
C ASP A 27 -19.74 7.73 -13.79
N SER A 28 -19.55 6.41 -13.78
CA SER A 28 -20.43 5.45 -14.43
C SER A 28 -20.57 4.23 -13.53
N PRO A 29 -21.79 3.82 -13.15
CA PRO A 29 -22.00 2.69 -12.27
C PRO A 29 -21.90 1.39 -13.10
N THR A 30 -20.69 0.99 -13.46
CA THR A 30 -20.48 -0.36 -13.98
C THR A 30 -20.38 -1.30 -12.79
N VAL A 31 -21.34 -2.23 -12.68
CA VAL A 31 -21.21 -3.40 -11.80
C VAL A 31 -20.06 -4.24 -12.34
N GLN A 32 -18.83 -3.96 -11.87
CA GLN A 32 -17.62 -4.60 -12.37
C GLN A 32 -17.41 -5.95 -11.69
N LEU A 33 -17.54 -7.00 -12.50
CA LEU A 33 -17.06 -8.36 -12.21
C LEU A 33 -15.60 -8.29 -11.78
N GLY A 34 -15.36 -8.49 -10.48
CA GLY A 34 -14.13 -8.09 -9.81
C GLY A 34 -12.96 -9.03 -10.06
N THR A 35 -12.05 -8.65 -10.96
CA THR A 35 -10.68 -9.18 -10.98
C THR A 35 -9.61 -8.18 -11.45
N ALA A 36 -9.95 -7.10 -12.17
CA ALA A 36 -8.94 -6.19 -12.73
C ALA A 36 -9.05 -4.73 -12.29
N ASN A 37 -10.25 -4.20 -12.04
CA ASN A 37 -10.47 -2.77 -11.75
C ASN A 37 -11.29 -2.59 -10.47
N ARG A 38 -10.70 -2.97 -9.34
CA ARG A 38 -11.31 -2.73 -8.02
C ARG A 38 -10.83 -1.40 -7.46
N THR A 39 -11.72 -0.42 -7.40
CA THR A 39 -11.46 0.85 -6.71
C THR A 39 -11.31 0.60 -5.21
N VAL A 40 -10.23 1.13 -4.61
CA VAL A 40 -9.97 1.09 -3.16
C VAL A 40 -9.71 2.51 -2.67
N ASN A 41 -10.37 2.90 -1.58
CA ASN A 41 -10.21 4.21 -0.97
C ASN A 41 -8.97 4.23 -0.07
N LEU A 42 -8.16 5.27 -0.21
CA LEU A 42 -6.96 5.48 0.60
C LEU A 42 -7.09 6.78 1.39
N TYR A 43 -6.52 6.80 2.59
CA TYR A 43 -6.49 7.96 3.48
C TYR A 43 -5.04 8.26 3.86
N PRO A 44 -4.68 9.53 4.14
CA PRO A 44 -3.35 9.89 4.61
C PRO A 44 -2.94 9.08 5.85
N LEU A 45 -1.64 8.76 5.97
CA LEU A 45 -1.12 8.03 7.13
C LEU A 45 -1.44 8.74 8.46
N THR A 46 -1.48 10.08 8.44
CA THR A 46 -1.82 10.93 9.60
C THR A 46 -3.25 10.73 10.12
N ASN A 47 -4.14 10.07 9.37
CA ASN A 47 -5.49 9.74 9.83
C ASN A 47 -5.50 8.52 10.76
N TYR A 48 -4.36 7.85 10.97
CA TYR A 48 -4.23 6.68 11.84
C TYR A 48 -3.35 7.00 13.04
N THR A 49 -3.73 6.49 14.20
CA THR A 49 -2.93 6.57 15.43
C THR A 49 -2.61 5.15 15.89
N PHE A 50 -1.34 4.89 16.19
CA PHE A 50 -0.87 3.59 16.68
C PHE A 50 -0.71 3.65 18.20
N GLY A 51 -1.68 3.10 18.92
CA GLY A 51 -1.58 2.88 20.37
C GLY A 51 -0.76 1.63 20.72
N THR A 52 -0.56 1.40 22.01
CA THR A 52 0.05 0.17 22.54
C THR A 52 -1.02 -0.78 23.08
N LYS A 53 -0.72 -2.08 23.06
CA LYS A 53 -1.53 -3.15 23.67
C LYS A 53 -0.60 -4.21 24.26
N GLU A 54 -1.17 -5.18 24.96
CA GLU A 54 -0.43 -6.35 25.45
C GLU A 54 0.28 -7.12 24.34
N ALA A 55 1.43 -7.71 24.69
CA ALA A 55 2.24 -8.50 23.78
C ALA A 55 1.44 -9.71 23.27
N LEU A 56 1.37 -9.86 21.94
CA LEU A 56 0.78 -11.04 21.31
C LEU A 56 1.90 -12.02 21.00
N PHE A 57 1.97 -13.13 21.75
CA PHE A 57 2.96 -14.16 21.53
C PHE A 57 2.66 -14.98 20.27
N GLU A 58 3.73 -15.41 19.60
CA GLU A 58 3.61 -16.37 18.51
C GLU A 58 3.14 -17.74 19.02
N LYS A 59 2.46 -18.49 18.14
CA LYS A 59 2.02 -19.85 18.45
C LYS A 59 3.17 -20.82 18.64
N ASP A 60 4.29 -20.60 17.94
CA ASP A 60 5.43 -21.51 17.95
C ASP A 60 6.69 -20.80 18.45
N PRO A 61 7.34 -21.29 19.52
CA PRO A 61 8.55 -20.68 20.06
C PRO A 61 9.81 -20.96 19.21
N SER A 62 9.72 -21.84 18.22
CA SER A 62 10.84 -22.23 17.38
C SER A 62 10.40 -22.81 16.03
N VAL A 63 11.34 -22.92 15.11
CA VAL A 63 11.14 -23.56 13.80
C VAL A 63 10.76 -25.05 13.94
N PRO A 64 11.43 -25.88 14.77
CA PRO A 64 11.01 -27.27 14.98
C PRO A 64 9.58 -27.40 15.52
N ALA A 65 9.20 -26.57 16.51
CA ALA A 65 7.84 -26.58 17.07
C ALA A 65 6.79 -26.24 16.01
N ARG A 66 7.09 -25.29 15.13
CA ARG A 66 6.24 -24.91 13.99
C ARG A 66 5.98 -26.08 13.04
N PHE A 67 7.02 -26.83 12.67
CA PHE A 67 6.85 -28.01 11.81
C PHE A 67 6.15 -29.17 12.51
N GLN A 68 6.33 -29.33 13.82
CA GLN A 68 5.58 -30.32 14.58
C GLN A 68 4.07 -30.01 14.57
N ARG A 69 3.70 -28.76 14.87
CA ARG A 69 2.29 -28.33 14.82
C ARG A 69 1.71 -28.42 13.41
N MET A 70 2.48 -28.07 12.38
CA MET A 70 2.03 -28.17 10.98
C MET A 70 1.68 -29.61 10.58
N ARG A 71 2.47 -30.60 11.01
CA ARG A 71 2.17 -32.02 10.78
C ARG A 71 0.93 -32.47 11.55
N ALA A 72 0.84 -32.14 12.84
CA ALA A 72 -0.33 -32.50 13.65
C ALA A 72 -1.64 -31.86 13.12
N GLU A 73 -1.58 -30.60 12.68
CA GLU A 73 -2.72 -29.91 12.04
C GLU A 73 -3.06 -30.55 10.68
N TRP A 74 -2.08 -31.02 9.92
CA TRP A 74 -2.33 -31.73 8.67
C TRP A 74 -3.10 -33.04 8.89
N ASP A 75 -2.68 -33.85 9.86
CA ASP A 75 -3.32 -35.14 10.13
C ASP A 75 -4.78 -34.97 10.61
N THR A 76 -5.11 -33.83 11.22
CA THR A 76 -6.43 -33.55 11.79
C THR A 76 -7.33 -32.71 10.88
N LEU A 77 -6.79 -31.74 10.16
CA LEU A 77 -7.53 -30.73 9.39
C LEU A 77 -7.16 -30.70 7.89
N GLY A 78 -6.11 -31.42 7.50
CA GLY A 78 -5.58 -31.41 6.13
C GLY A 78 -4.81 -30.13 5.81
N MET A 79 -4.93 -29.68 4.55
CA MET A 79 -4.20 -28.52 4.04
C MET A 79 -4.56 -27.24 4.80
N ARG A 80 -3.52 -26.54 5.28
CA ARG A 80 -3.64 -25.23 5.93
C ARG A 80 -4.15 -24.18 4.92
N ARG A 81 -5.03 -23.27 5.36
CA ARG A 81 -5.58 -22.15 4.58
C ARG A 81 -4.88 -20.83 4.87
#